data_AF-A0A928Z151-F1
#
_entry.id   AF-A0A928Z151-F1
#
_cell.length_a   1.000
_cell.length_b   1.000
_cell.length_c   1.000
_cell.angle_alpha   90.00
_cell.angle_beta   90.00
_cell.angle_gamma   90.00
#
_symmetry.space_group_name_H-M   'P 1'
#
loop_
_entity.id
_entity.type
_entity.pdbx_description
1 polymer ?
#
loop_
_entity_poly.entity_id
_entity_poly.type
_entity_poly.pdbx_seq_one_letter_code
_entity_poly.pdbx_strand_id
1 'polypeptide(L)' 'MIDHDRLFKELLSTFFLEFLDLFLPEIAATLDRTSVRFMPQEYFADLTTGEDKIIDLLVEVRQAGEAVGFL' A
#
# COMPACT_ATOMS: atom_id res chain seq x y z
N MET A 1 -7.42 26.27 -7.98
CA MET A 1 -7.58 25.51 -6.71
C MET A 1 -6.80 24.25 -6.93
N ILE A 2 -5.79 23.98 -6.10
CA ILE A 2 -4.91 22.81 -6.31
C ILE A 2 -5.61 21.61 -5.68
N ASP A 3 -5.80 20.55 -6.45
CA ASP A 3 -6.30 19.26 -5.95
C ASP A 3 -5.22 18.56 -5.14
N HIS A 4 -5.03 19.03 -3.90
CA HIS A 4 -4.04 18.51 -2.95
C HIS A 4 -4.20 17.01 -2.71
N ASP A 5 -5.43 16.50 -2.68
CA ASP A 5 -5.73 15.08 -2.54
C ASP A 5 -5.14 14.26 -3.69
N ARG A 6 -5.36 14.71 -4.93
CA ARG A 6 -4.82 14.06 -6.13
C ARG A 6 -3.30 14.09 -6.14
N LEU A 7 -2.70 15.25 -5.84
CA LEU A 7 -1.25 15.39 -5.79
C LEU A 7 -0.62 14.53 -4.69
N PHE A 8 -1.29 14.42 -3.54
CA PHE A 8 -0.83 13.54 -2.46
C PHE A 8 -0.90 12.07 -2.86
N LYS A 9 -1.97 11.64 -3.54
CA LYS A 9 -2.08 10.29 -4.11
C LYS A 9 -1.02 9.99 -5.16
N GLU A 10 -0.75 10.93 -6.06
CA GLU A 10 0.32 10.80 -7.06
C GLU A 10 1.70 10.72 -6.39
N LEU A 11 1.95 11.57 -5.39
CA LEU A 11 3.18 11.54 -4.61
C LEU A 11 3.35 10.21 -3.88
N LEU A 12 2.32 9.79 -3.13
CA LEU A 12 2.37 8.55 -2.36
C LEU A 12 2.51 7.34 -3.28
N SER A 13 1.86 7.33 -4.45
CA SER A 13 2.01 6.24 -5.42
C SER A 13 3.40 6.20 -6.07
N THR A 14 4.01 7.36 -6.29
CA THR A 14 5.34 7.43 -6.91
C THR A 14 6.44 7.11 -5.91
N PHE A 15 6.30 7.56 -4.67
CA PHE A 15 7.32 7.48 -3.62
C PHE A 15 6.96 6.50 -2.50
N PHE A 16 6.04 5.56 -2.74
CA PHE A 16 5.58 4.63 -1.71
C PHE A 16 6.71 3.84 -1.05
N LEU A 17 7.65 3.34 -1.85
CA LEU A 17 8.80 2.59 -1.35
C LEU A 17 9.76 3.46 -0.55
N GLU A 18 10.06 4.68 -1.02
CA GLU A 18 10.90 5.64 -0.31
C GLU A 18 10.25 6.05 1.02
N PHE A 19 8.92 6.22 1.02
CA PHE A 19 8.14 6.48 2.22
C PHE A 19 8.24 5.31 3.21
N LEU A 20 8.08 4.07 2.75
CA LEU A 20 8.25 2.92 3.61
C LEU A 20 9.69 2.81 4.14
N ASP A 21 10.70 3.11 3.34
CA ASP A 21 12.11 3.09 3.80
C ASP A 21 12.37 4.15 4.90
N LEU A 22 11.78 5.34 4.75
CA LEU A 22 11.92 6.45 5.71
C LEU A 22 11.14 6.25 7.01
N PHE A 23 9.92 5.70 6.94
CA PHE A 23 9.00 5.63 8.08
C PHE A 23 8.93 4.23 8.70
N LEU A 24 9.12 3.18 7.90
CA LEU A 24 8.93 1.77 8.27
C LEU A 24 10.04 0.88 7.66
N PRO A 25 11.33 1.17 7.93
CA PRO A 25 12.45 0.50 7.27
C PRO A 25 12.45 -1.02 7.48
N GLU A 26 11.98 -1.49 8.64
CA GLU A 26 11.88 -2.92 8.96
C GLU A 26 10.88 -3.65 8.03
N ILE A 27 9.77 -2.99 7.69
CA ILE A 27 8.80 -3.53 6.73
C ILE A 27 9.36 -3.39 5.32
N ALA A 28 9.92 -2.24 4.95
CA ALA A 28 10.52 -2.04 3.63
C ALA A 28 11.61 -3.07 3.30
N ALA A 29 12.35 -3.55 4.31
CA ALA A 29 13.36 -4.59 4.17
C ALA A 29 12.79 -5.98 3.83
N THR A 30 11.55 -6.29 4.25
CA THR A 30 10.90 -7.59 3.97
C THR A 30 10.11 -7.59 2.67
N LEU A 31 9.99 -6.45 1.99
CA LEU A 31 9.22 -6.31 0.76
C LEU A 31 10.08 -6.45 -0.49
N ASP A 32 9.56 -7.19 -1.48
CA ASP A 32 10.13 -7.24 -2.81
C ASP A 32 9.76 -5.95 -3.57
N ARG A 33 10.72 -5.02 -3.63
CA ARG A 33 10.55 -3.69 -4.26
C ARG A 33 10.12 -3.78 -5.73
N THR A 34 10.46 -4.87 -6.43
CA THR A 34 10.08 -5.11 -7.83
C THR A 34 8.66 -5.63 -8.02
N SER A 35 8.02 -6.13 -6.96
CA SER A 35 6.66 -6.68 -7.00
C SER A 35 5.60 -5.72 -6.49
N VAL A 36 5.95 -4.45 -6.23
CA VAL A 36 4.98 -3.42 -5.81
C VAL A 36 4.02 -3.11 -6.94
N ARG A 37 2.72 -3.33 -6.69
CA ARG A 37 1.65 -3.07 -7.62
C ARG A 37 0.54 -2.28 -6.95
N PHE A 38 0.26 -1.10 -7.46
CA PHE A 38 -0.90 -0.32 -7.05
C PHE A 38 -2.16 -0.96 -7.61
N MET A 39 -3.07 -1.34 -6.73
CA MET A 39 -4.37 -1.84 -7.13
C MET A 39 -5.30 -0.65 -7.39
N PRO A 40 -6.12 -0.70 -8.46
CA PRO A 40 -7.16 0.28 -8.65
C PRO A 40 -8.10 0.24 -7.45
N GLN A 41 -8.75 1.39 -7.20
CA GLN A 41 -9.64 1.61 -6.08
C GLN A 41 -10.89 0.71 -6.21
N GLU A 42 -10.76 -0.56 -5.82
CA GLU A 42 -11.87 -1.51 -5.81
C GLU A 42 -12.66 -1.31 -4.52
N TYR A 43 -13.98 -1.13 -4.67
CA TYR A 43 -14.92 -1.17 -3.56
C TYR A 43 -14.83 -2.56 -2.91
N PHE A 44 -14.06 -2.68 -1.83
CA PHE A 44 -14.11 -3.86 -0.99
C PHE A 44 -15.38 -3.74 -0.14
N ALA A 45 -16.50 -4.20 -0.71
CA ALA A 45 -17.64 -4.60 0.09
C ALA A 45 -17.16 -5.81 0.91
N ASP A 46 -16.90 -5.57 2.19
CA ASP A 46 -16.55 -6.63 3.12
C ASP A 46 -17.76 -7.57 3.22
N LEU A 47 -17.75 -8.64 2.42
CA LEU A 47 -18.85 -9.61 2.29
C LEU A 47 -19.17 -10.31 3.63
N THR A 48 -18.34 -10.08 4.66
CA THR A 48 -18.49 -10.62 6.02
C THR A 48 -19.15 -9.69 7.02
N THR A 49 -19.11 -8.36 6.82
CA THR A 49 -19.62 -7.39 7.82
C THR A 49 -20.62 -6.38 7.26
N GLY A 50 -20.78 -6.28 5.93
CA GLY A 50 -21.81 -5.45 5.31
C GLY A 50 -21.54 -3.93 5.38
N GLU A 51 -20.31 -3.53 5.72
CA GLU A 51 -19.88 -2.13 5.69
C GLU A 51 -19.03 -1.87 4.43
N ASP A 52 -19.46 -0.91 3.61
CA ASP A 52 -18.68 -0.40 2.49
C ASP A 52 -17.45 0.36 3.01
N LYS A 53 -16.27 -0.26 2.95
CA LYS A 53 -15.00 0.43 3.20
C LYS A 53 -14.38 0.86 1.88
N ILE A 54 -14.44 2.16 1.62
CA ILE A 54 -13.75 2.77 0.48
C ILE A 54 -12.28 2.90 0.88
N ILE A 55 -11.42 2.08 0.28
CA ILE A 55 -9.97 2.20 0.43
C ILE A 55 -9.49 3.24 -0.59
N ASP A 56 -8.67 4.20 -0.13
CA ASP A 56 -8.23 5.34 -0.95
C ASP A 56 -6.96 5.03 -1.77
N LEU A 57 -6.09 4.15 -1.24
CA LEU A 57 -4.90 3.62 -1.91
C LEU A 57 -4.64 2.19 -1.43
N LEU A 58 -4.55 1.24 -2.35
CA LEU A 58 -4.22 -0.15 -2.06
C LEU A 58 -2.97 -0.56 -2.83
N VAL A 59 -2.03 -1.19 -2.13
CA VAL A 59 -0.75 -1.63 -2.71
C VAL A 59 -0.58 -3.11 -2.41
N GLU A 60 -0.47 -3.91 -3.47
CA GLU A 60 -0.05 -5.30 -3.40
C GLU A 60 1.47 -5.35 -3.53
N VAL A 61 2.12 -6.11 -2.65
CA VAL A 61 3.58 -6.30 -2.70
C VAL A 61 3.90 -7.71 -2.24
N ARG A 62 4.81 -8.38 -2.95
CA ARG A 62 5.32 -9.68 -2.50
C ARG A 62 6.29 -9.46 -1.35
N GLN A 63 6.19 -10.29 -0.33
CA GLN A 63 7.24 -10.36 0.66
C GLN A 63 8.47 -11.02 0.02
N ALA A 64 9.61 -10.36 0.06
CA ALA A 64 10.89 -10.91 -0.32
C ALA A 64 11.14 -12.10 0.61
N GLY A 65 11.15 -13.30 0.06
CA GLY A 65 11.01 -14.54 0.82
C GLY A 65 12.06 -14.69 1.91
N GLU A 66 11.69 -14.32 3.13
CA GLU A 66 12.27 -14.78 4.38
C GLU A 66 11.07 -15.05 5.31
N ALA A 67 11.08 -16.22 5.94
CA ALA A 67 9.96 -16.72 6.73
C ALA A 67 9.63 -15.79 7.91
N VAL A 68 8.67 -14.90 7.72
CA VAL A 68 7.99 -14.23 8.83
C VAL A 68 7.08 -15.25 9.52
N GLY A 69 7.66 -15.96 10.49
CA GLY A 69 6.89 -16.55 11.56
C GLY A 69 6.30 -15.40 12.39
N PHE A 70 4.97 -15.24 12.33
CA PHE A 70 4.26 -14.39 13.29
C PHE A 70 4.05 -15.22 14.57
N LEU A 71 4.52 -14.70 15.72
CA LEU A 71 4.16 -15.19 17.05
C LEU A 71 2.77 -14.67 17.44
#